data_AF-A0A929X838-F1
#
_entry.id   AF-A0A929X838-F1
#
_cell.length_a   1.000
_cell.length_b   1.000
_cell.length_c   1.000
_cell.angle_alpha   90.00
_cell.angle_beta   90.00
_cell.angle_gamma   90.00
#
_symmetry.space_group_name_H-M   'P 1'
#
loop_
_entity.id
_entity.type
_entity.pdbx_description
1 polymer ?
#
loop_
_entity_poly.entity_id
_entity_poly.type
_entity_poly.pdbx_seq_one_letter_code
_entity_poly.pdbx_strand_id
1 'polypeptide(L)'
;MAEIGRRQDLYLKKKKKKSPFLSILLHYVLPYLVINSCILFFVMATPKVQVNDPTEHSDDASLSVLVHVDSVLPIKSFVAKLEGEELNFTKENENYVIPLHSNGNLRVTVTSINGMKRIVNTQINSFDENPPVINEDDVTLEPGHVEFTVSDSQSGVDFASIYGIDKDGNNLKPKEINKETGTVLFSMKANAITVYVSDKAGNQVSGTFTIKDSPYPKTKADKEEEDEDSSGDANEETVREEETNDSTNKTKKKTASETESGSYSNKKKTSNTTHTTKSKN
;
A
#
# COMPACT_ATOMS: atom_id res chain seq x y z
N MET A 1 90.10 72.23 6.93
CA MET A 1 89.78 71.17 7.91
C MET A 1 88.27 71.10 8.02
N ALA A 2 87.71 69.89 7.93
CA ALA A 2 86.30 69.51 8.09
C ALA A 2 85.32 69.81 6.93
N GLU A 3 85.20 68.78 6.09
CA GLU A 3 84.08 68.41 5.22
C GLU A 3 83.07 67.59 6.05
N ILE A 4 81.84 68.07 6.24
CA ILE A 4 80.70 67.32 6.83
C ILE A 4 79.43 68.00 6.28
N GLY A 5 78.47 67.40 5.59
CA GLY A 5 78.17 66.02 5.27
C GLY A 5 76.69 66.02 4.86
N ARG A 6 76.41 66.21 3.57
CA ARG A 6 75.02 66.23 3.04
C ARG A 6 74.58 64.77 2.85
N ARG A 7 74.00 64.15 3.89
CA ARG A 7 73.34 62.84 3.76
C ARG A 7 72.05 62.99 2.97
N GLN A 8 72.07 62.57 1.71
CA GLN A 8 70.86 62.21 0.98
C GLN A 8 70.84 60.69 0.88
N ASP A 9 70.02 60.07 1.73
CA ASP A 9 69.72 58.64 1.65
C ASP A 9 68.95 58.38 0.34
N LEU A 10 69.68 57.91 -0.68
CA LEU A 10 69.13 57.42 -1.93
C LEU A 10 68.39 56.11 -1.66
N TYR A 11 67.07 56.21 -1.50
CA TYR A 11 66.14 55.10 -1.61
C TYR A 11 66.31 54.40 -2.98
N LEU A 12 67.16 53.38 -3.05
CA LEU A 12 67.11 52.42 -4.16
C LEU A 12 65.83 51.58 -4.01
N LYS A 13 64.74 52.10 -4.57
CA LYS A 13 63.53 51.31 -4.84
C LYS A 13 63.94 50.25 -5.87
N LYS A 14 64.27 49.03 -5.40
CA LYS A 14 64.46 47.84 -6.26
C LYS A 14 63.22 47.66 -7.13
N LYS A 15 63.27 48.13 -8.39
CA LYS A 15 62.22 47.86 -9.37
C LYS A 15 62.25 46.37 -9.67
N LYS A 16 61.24 45.64 -9.20
CA LYS A 16 61.04 44.22 -9.54
C LYS A 16 60.98 44.10 -11.07
N LYS A 17 61.93 43.38 -11.68
CA LYS A 17 61.86 43.01 -13.10
C LYS A 17 60.59 42.19 -13.29
N LYS A 18 59.55 42.76 -13.91
CA LYS A 18 58.36 42.02 -14.31
C LYS A 18 58.80 41.04 -15.37
N SER A 19 58.73 39.73 -15.10
CA SER A 19 59.03 38.75 -16.13
C SER A 19 57.89 38.80 -17.17
N PRO A 20 58.21 38.94 -18.47
CA PRO A 20 57.20 39.04 -19.52
C PRO A 20 56.28 37.81 -19.54
N PHE A 21 56.83 36.63 -19.21
CA PHE A 21 56.07 35.39 -19.03
C PHE A 21 55.06 35.46 -17.88
N LEU A 22 55.41 36.01 -16.71
CA LEU A 22 54.49 36.10 -15.58
C LEU A 22 53.36 37.10 -15.87
N SER A 23 53.63 38.19 -16.59
CA SER A 23 52.57 39.10 -17.03
C SER A 23 51.59 38.43 -17.99
N ILE A 24 52.09 37.63 -18.94
CA ILE A 24 51.25 36.91 -19.91
C ILE A 24 50.42 35.83 -19.20
N LEU A 25 51.07 35.03 -18.34
CA LEU A 25 50.41 34.00 -17.55
C LEU A 25 49.29 34.61 -16.68
N LEU A 26 49.57 35.70 -15.97
CA LEU A 26 48.64 36.28 -15.00
C LEU A 26 47.47 37.04 -15.64
N HIS A 27 47.69 37.76 -16.75
CA HIS A 27 46.65 38.61 -17.36
C HIS A 27 45.88 37.94 -18.51
N TYR A 28 46.42 36.88 -19.12
CA TYR A 28 45.77 36.22 -20.26
C TYR A 28 45.48 34.75 -20.00
N VAL A 29 46.48 33.97 -19.58
CA VAL A 29 46.29 32.53 -19.36
C VAL A 29 45.40 32.26 -18.15
N LEU A 30 45.63 32.93 -17.03
CA LEU A 30 44.86 32.72 -15.81
C LEU A 30 43.38 33.13 -16.00
N PRO A 31 43.03 34.31 -16.54
CA PRO A 31 41.63 34.65 -16.79
C PRO A 31 40.97 33.70 -17.79
N TYR A 32 41.69 33.28 -18.84
CA TYR A 32 41.19 32.28 -19.77
C TYR A 32 40.86 30.95 -19.06
N LEU A 33 41.75 30.45 -18.21
CA LEU A 33 41.50 29.22 -17.46
C LEU A 33 40.36 29.38 -16.45
N VAL A 34 40.27 30.53 -15.76
CA VAL A 34 39.20 30.79 -14.79
C VAL A 34 37.84 30.85 -15.49
N ILE A 35 37.72 31.62 -16.58
CA ILE A 35 36.46 31.75 -17.32
C ILE A 35 36.01 30.40 -17.89
N ASN A 36 36.93 29.66 -18.53
CA ASN A 36 36.59 28.35 -19.09
C ASN A 36 36.28 27.32 -18.00
N SER A 37 36.97 27.36 -16.85
CA SER A 37 36.67 26.50 -15.71
C SER A 37 35.28 26.79 -15.15
N CYS A 38 34.89 28.07 -15.03
CA CYS A 38 33.54 28.45 -14.62
C CYS A 38 32.48 27.95 -15.61
N ILE A 39 32.69 28.12 -16.91
CA ILE A 39 31.76 27.62 -17.94
C ILE A 39 31.65 26.10 -17.84
N LEU A 40 32.78 25.39 -17.74
CA LEU A 40 32.80 23.93 -17.63
C LEU A 40 32.07 23.46 -16.36
N PHE A 41 32.26 24.14 -15.23
CA PHE A 41 31.56 23.83 -13.99
C PHE A 41 30.04 23.91 -14.17
N PHE A 42 29.51 24.97 -14.80
CA PHE A 42 28.07 25.08 -15.05
C PHE A 42 27.56 24.07 -16.08
N VAL A 43 28.35 23.75 -17.11
CA VAL A 43 27.97 22.71 -18.09
C VAL A 43 27.90 21.33 -17.42
N MET A 44 28.78 21.05 -16.46
CA MET A 44 28.85 19.76 -15.78
C MET A 44 28.05 19.67 -14.47
N ALA A 45 27.52 20.78 -13.94
CA ALA A 45 26.81 20.82 -12.67
C ALA A 45 25.56 19.93 -12.72
N THR A 46 25.51 18.90 -11.86
CA THR A 46 24.38 17.99 -11.74
C THR A 46 23.57 18.29 -10.48
N PRO A 47 22.22 18.20 -10.52
CA PRO A 47 21.42 18.31 -9.31
C PRO A 47 21.70 17.12 -8.38
N LYS A 48 21.77 17.38 -7.07
CA LYS A 48 21.79 16.35 -6.03
C LYS A 48 20.37 16.14 -5.54
N VAL A 49 20.01 14.88 -5.31
CA VAL A 49 18.65 14.48 -4.94
C VAL A 49 18.75 13.55 -3.75
N GLN A 50 18.02 13.88 -2.70
CA GLN A 50 17.87 13.06 -1.49
C GLN A 50 16.38 12.78 -1.30
N VAL A 51 16.03 11.51 -1.14
CA VAL A 51 14.66 11.05 -0.93
C VAL A 51 14.57 10.63 0.52
N ASN A 52 13.69 11.28 1.29
CA ASN A 52 13.44 10.91 2.67
C ASN A 52 12.44 9.75 2.74
N ASP A 53 12.38 9.10 3.89
CA ASP A 53 11.42 8.04 4.14
C ASP A 53 9.97 8.57 4.05
N PRO A 54 9.02 7.75 3.58
CA PRO A 54 7.60 8.13 3.53
C PRO A 54 7.12 8.58 4.91
N THR A 55 6.49 9.76 4.97
CA THR A 55 5.95 10.35 6.20
C THR A 55 4.54 10.86 5.93
N GLU A 56 3.67 10.75 6.93
CA GLU A 56 2.34 11.37 6.89
C GLU A 56 2.48 12.90 6.71
N HIS A 57 1.79 13.44 5.71
CA HIS A 57 1.74 14.89 5.49
C HIS A 57 0.44 15.47 6.03
N SER A 58 0.56 16.65 6.63
CA SER A 58 -0.37 17.23 7.62
C SER A 58 -1.78 17.52 7.14
N ASP A 59 -2.03 17.45 5.84
CA ASP A 59 -3.22 18.08 5.25
C ASP A 59 -4.28 17.06 4.81
N ASP A 60 -3.97 15.75 4.75
CA ASP A 60 -4.94 14.73 4.30
C ASP A 60 -4.71 13.33 4.91
N ALA A 61 -3.81 13.19 5.90
CA ALA A 61 -3.37 11.88 6.42
C ALA A 61 -2.87 10.90 5.33
N SER A 62 -2.61 11.40 4.12
CA SER A 62 -2.05 10.62 3.04
C SER A 62 -0.53 10.51 3.23
N LEU A 63 -0.03 9.30 3.00
CA LEU A 63 1.39 9.05 3.07
C LEU A 63 2.10 9.76 1.92
N SER A 64 3.12 10.54 2.22
CA SER A 64 3.87 11.29 1.22
C SER A 64 5.37 11.04 1.33
N VAL A 65 6.10 11.21 0.24
CA VAL A 65 7.56 11.22 0.24
C VAL A 65 8.05 12.63 0.01
N LEU A 66 8.93 13.09 0.90
CA LEU A 66 9.63 14.35 0.75
C LEU A 66 10.95 14.12 0.01
N VAL A 67 11.11 14.79 -1.12
CA VAL A 67 12.34 14.75 -1.92
C VAL A 67 13.02 16.12 -1.85
N HIS A 68 14.20 16.15 -1.25
CA HIS A 68 15.05 17.34 -1.20
C HIS A 68 15.98 17.39 -2.42
N VAL A 69 15.96 18.51 -3.14
CA VAL A 69 16.78 18.72 -4.34
C VAL A 69 17.73 19.89 -4.12
N ASP A 70 19.00 19.57 -3.87
CA ASP A 70 20.09 20.54 -3.79
C ASP A 70 20.72 20.70 -5.19
N SER A 71 20.57 21.88 -5.79
CA SER A 71 21.08 22.15 -7.13
C SER A 71 21.61 23.57 -7.27
N VAL A 72 22.87 23.68 -7.71
CA VAL A 72 23.53 24.97 -8.01
C VAL A 72 22.87 25.68 -9.19
N LEU A 73 22.29 24.92 -10.12
CA LEU A 73 21.55 25.43 -11.27
C LEU A 73 20.05 25.23 -11.10
N PRO A 74 19.20 26.12 -11.63
CA PRO A 74 17.75 25.93 -11.63
C PRO A 74 17.33 24.58 -12.22
N ILE A 75 16.25 24.01 -11.67
CA ILE A 75 15.66 22.77 -12.15
C ILE A 75 14.74 23.07 -13.33
N LYS A 76 14.95 22.36 -14.44
CA LYS A 76 14.12 22.45 -15.66
C LYS A 76 12.89 21.56 -15.57
N SER A 77 13.06 20.33 -15.07
CA SER A 77 11.96 19.39 -14.91
C SER A 77 12.19 18.45 -13.73
N PHE A 78 11.10 18.14 -13.04
CA PHE A 78 11.01 17.13 -12.00
C PHE A 78 9.93 16.14 -12.41
N VAL A 79 10.25 14.86 -12.41
CA VAL A 79 9.31 13.78 -12.76
C VAL A 79 9.46 12.68 -11.72
N ALA A 80 8.35 12.31 -11.09
CA ALA A 80 8.26 11.17 -10.19
C ALA A 80 7.40 10.10 -10.83
N LYS A 81 7.86 8.84 -10.78
CA LYS A 81 7.09 7.69 -11.26
C LYS A 81 7.07 6.59 -10.20
N LEU A 82 5.91 6.05 -9.90
CA LEU A 82 5.75 4.86 -9.05
C LEU A 82 5.31 3.70 -9.94
N GLU A 83 6.09 2.62 -9.98
CA GLU A 83 5.85 1.48 -10.90
C GLU A 83 5.65 1.88 -12.39
N GLY A 84 6.16 3.06 -12.78
CA GLY A 84 6.06 3.60 -14.13
C GLY A 84 4.91 4.61 -14.35
N GLU A 85 3.95 4.68 -13.45
CA GLU A 85 2.88 5.69 -13.46
C GLU A 85 3.42 7.04 -12.96
N GLU A 86 3.08 8.14 -13.63
CA GLU A 86 3.53 9.47 -13.25
C GLU A 86 2.72 10.00 -12.06
N LEU A 87 3.43 10.44 -11.02
CA LEU A 87 2.83 11.02 -9.83
C LEU A 87 2.82 12.54 -9.89
N ASN A 88 1.74 13.13 -9.37
CA ASN A 88 1.69 14.55 -9.09
C ASN A 88 2.63 14.89 -7.92
N PHE A 89 3.03 16.14 -7.81
CA PHE A 89 3.85 16.62 -6.71
C PHE A 89 3.58 18.09 -6.41
N THR A 90 3.80 18.48 -5.16
CA THR A 90 3.77 19.87 -4.72
C THR A 90 5.19 20.31 -4.43
N LYS A 91 5.57 21.50 -4.93
CA LYS A 91 6.90 22.06 -4.70
C LYS A 91 6.84 23.07 -3.55
N GLU A 92 7.60 22.79 -2.51
CA GLU A 92 7.81 23.64 -1.34
C GLU A 92 9.29 24.03 -1.27
N ASN A 93 9.64 25.15 -1.90
CA ASN A 93 11.02 25.64 -2.03
C ASN A 93 11.95 24.63 -2.75
N GLU A 94 12.85 23.99 -2.01
CA GLU A 94 13.80 22.97 -2.50
C GLU A 94 13.29 21.54 -2.26
N ASN A 95 12.12 21.41 -1.63
CA ASN A 95 11.47 20.15 -1.34
C ASN A 95 10.32 19.89 -2.32
N TYR A 96 10.18 18.64 -2.71
CA TYR A 96 9.10 18.15 -3.55
C TYR A 96 8.35 17.11 -2.75
N VAL A 97 7.08 17.39 -2.45
CA VAL A 97 6.18 16.50 -1.71
C VAL A 97 5.40 15.69 -2.73
N ILE A 98 5.55 14.36 -2.67
CA ILE A 98 4.91 13.42 -3.59
C ILE A 98 3.90 12.59 -2.80
N PRO A 99 2.58 12.72 -3.03
CA PRO A 99 1.60 11.82 -2.42
C PRO A 99 1.76 10.40 -2.98
N LEU A 100 1.64 9.41 -2.10
CA LEU A 100 1.70 8.00 -2.45
C LEU A 100 0.35 7.32 -2.21
N HIS A 101 0.06 6.30 -3.01
CA HIS A 101 -1.19 5.54 -2.92
C HIS A 101 -0.98 4.02 -2.88
N SER A 102 0.24 3.54 -3.10
CA SER A 102 0.58 2.12 -3.15
C SER A 102 2.07 1.88 -2.91
N ASN A 103 2.43 0.62 -2.65
CA ASN A 103 3.82 0.19 -2.62
C ASN A 103 4.42 0.10 -4.02
N GLY A 104 5.76 0.07 -4.09
CA GLY A 104 6.47 -0.12 -5.35
C GLY A 104 7.77 0.66 -5.45
N ASN A 105 8.34 0.71 -6.65
CA ASN A 105 9.58 1.39 -6.94
C ASN A 105 9.33 2.83 -7.39
N LEU A 106 9.65 3.78 -6.52
CA LEU A 106 9.61 5.20 -6.81
C LEU A 106 10.87 5.63 -7.54
N ARG A 107 10.72 6.04 -8.80
CA ARG A 107 11.77 6.63 -9.63
C ARG A 107 11.58 8.14 -9.73
N VAL A 108 12.53 8.88 -9.15
CA VAL A 108 12.59 10.34 -9.26
C VAL A 108 13.64 10.73 -10.30
N THR A 109 13.25 11.53 -11.29
CA THR A 109 14.14 12.09 -12.31
C THR A 109 14.14 13.61 -12.23
N VAL A 110 15.30 14.17 -11.93
CA VAL A 110 15.50 15.62 -11.84
C VAL A 110 16.44 16.06 -12.95
N THR A 111 16.03 17.02 -13.76
CA THR A 111 16.84 17.57 -14.86
C THR A 111 17.06 19.07 -14.65
N SER A 112 18.32 19.50 -14.70
CA SER A 112 18.69 20.91 -14.61
C SER A 112 18.64 21.60 -15.97
N ILE A 113 18.66 22.94 -15.98
CA ILE A 113 18.62 23.75 -17.21
C ILE A 113 19.78 23.50 -18.18
N ASN A 114 20.92 23.02 -17.69
CA ASN A 114 22.06 22.61 -18.53
C ASN A 114 21.87 21.22 -19.19
N GLY A 115 20.74 20.55 -18.95
CA GLY A 115 20.42 19.23 -19.49
C GLY A 115 20.99 18.05 -18.68
N MET A 116 21.78 18.31 -17.64
CA MET A 116 22.26 17.27 -16.75
C MET A 116 21.11 16.73 -15.90
N LYS A 117 21.04 15.40 -15.77
CA LYS A 117 19.97 14.71 -15.06
C LYS A 117 20.49 13.82 -13.94
N ARG A 118 19.70 13.69 -12.89
CA ARG A 118 19.89 12.72 -11.80
C ARG A 118 18.64 11.85 -11.68
N ILE A 119 18.86 10.55 -11.53
CA ILE A 119 17.80 9.56 -11.31
C ILE A 119 18.06 8.88 -9.97
N VAL A 120 17.04 8.81 -9.12
CA VAL A 120 17.05 8.08 -7.85
C VAL A 120 15.90 7.09 -7.86
N ASN A 121 16.17 5.85 -7.43
CA ASN A 121 15.15 4.81 -7.26
C ASN A 121 15.08 4.47 -5.77
N THR A 122 13.88 4.52 -5.19
CA THR A 122 13.62 4.21 -3.80
C THR A 122 12.46 3.21 -3.73
N GLN A 123 12.61 2.15 -2.94
CA GLN A 123 11.52 1.20 -2.71
C GLN A 123 10.58 1.75 -1.65
N ILE A 124 9.28 1.74 -1.95
CA ILE A 124 8.18 2.08 -1.04
C ILE A 124 7.54 0.76 -0.60
N ASN A 125 7.43 0.56 0.72
CA ASN A 125 6.81 -0.61 1.34
C ASN A 125 6.08 -0.23 2.65
N SER A 126 5.33 0.86 2.59
CA SER A 126 4.67 1.45 3.77
C SER A 126 3.19 1.08 3.86
N PHE A 127 2.57 0.63 2.76
CA PHE A 127 1.19 0.17 2.74
C PHE A 127 1.12 -1.31 3.12
N ASP A 128 0.14 -1.67 3.92
CA ASP A 128 -0.14 -3.07 4.24
C ASP A 128 -1.00 -3.69 3.13
N GLU A 129 -0.54 -4.80 2.57
CA GLU A 129 -1.22 -5.54 1.51
C GLU A 129 -1.59 -6.95 1.95
N ASN A 130 -1.26 -7.32 3.19
CA ASN A 130 -1.54 -8.66 3.70
C ASN A 130 -2.89 -8.65 4.42
N PRO A 131 -3.77 -9.63 4.14
CA PRO A 131 -5.01 -9.74 4.87
C PRO A 131 -4.76 -10.16 6.32
N PRO A 132 -5.70 -9.84 7.23
CA PRO A 132 -5.65 -10.36 8.60
C PRO A 132 -5.77 -11.90 8.59
N VAL A 133 -5.35 -12.53 9.67
CA VAL A 133 -5.36 -13.98 9.84
C VAL A 133 -6.40 -14.38 10.88
N ILE A 134 -7.29 -15.29 10.50
CA ILE A 134 -8.16 -16.03 11.42
C ILE A 134 -7.37 -17.27 11.89
N ASN A 135 -7.17 -17.41 13.19
CA ASN A 135 -6.44 -18.55 13.75
C ASN A 135 -7.36 -19.77 13.81
N GLU A 136 -7.21 -20.69 12.86
CA GLU A 136 -8.01 -21.93 12.79
C GLU A 136 -7.72 -22.92 13.92
N ASP A 137 -6.53 -22.83 14.55
CA ASP A 137 -6.14 -23.70 15.66
C ASP A 137 -6.75 -23.27 17.00
N ASP A 138 -7.19 -22.00 17.10
CA ASP A 138 -7.79 -21.38 18.28
C ASP A 138 -9.25 -20.99 17.99
N VAL A 139 -10.05 -22.02 17.68
CA VAL A 139 -11.48 -21.89 17.39
C VAL A 139 -12.27 -22.82 18.29
N THR A 140 -13.20 -22.26 19.04
CA THR A 140 -14.18 -23.01 19.83
C THR A 140 -15.51 -23.00 19.09
N LEU A 141 -15.91 -24.16 18.55
CA LEU A 141 -17.22 -24.35 17.94
C LEU A 141 -18.16 -25.08 18.91
N GLU A 142 -19.20 -24.39 19.35
CA GLU A 142 -20.26 -24.95 20.20
C GLU A 142 -21.63 -24.79 19.52
N PRO A 143 -22.62 -25.66 19.84
CA PRO A 143 -23.97 -25.46 19.37
C PRO A 143 -24.46 -24.03 19.69
N GLY A 144 -24.85 -23.28 18.66
CA GLY A 144 -25.36 -21.92 18.82
C GLY A 144 -24.33 -20.79 18.82
N HIS A 145 -23.02 -21.07 18.96
CA HIS A 145 -21.98 -20.01 19.01
C HIS A 145 -20.63 -20.46 18.43
N VAL A 146 -19.86 -19.52 17.88
CA VAL A 146 -18.47 -19.75 17.48
C VAL A 146 -17.58 -18.65 18.03
N GLU A 147 -16.47 -19.07 18.63
CA GLU A 147 -15.41 -18.18 19.11
C GLU A 147 -14.14 -18.46 18.32
N PHE A 148 -13.47 -17.42 17.84
CA PHE A 148 -12.19 -17.52 17.14
C PHE A 148 -11.30 -16.32 17.44
N THR A 149 -10.00 -16.50 17.27
CA THR A 149 -9.01 -15.43 17.43
C THR A 149 -8.56 -14.89 16.08
N VAL A 150 -8.47 -13.57 15.97
CA VAL A 150 -7.94 -12.86 14.79
C VAL A 150 -6.71 -12.05 15.13
N SER A 151 -5.78 -12.00 14.19
CA SER A 151 -4.56 -11.21 14.33
C SER A 151 -4.17 -10.59 13.00
N ASP A 152 -3.53 -9.43 13.05
CA ASP A 152 -2.84 -8.83 11.92
C ASP A 152 -1.49 -8.27 12.38
N SER A 153 -0.50 -8.36 11.51
CA SER A 153 0.90 -8.08 11.85
C SER A 153 1.37 -6.67 11.52
N GLN A 154 0.63 -5.91 10.71
CA GLN A 154 1.12 -4.63 10.18
C GLN A 154 0.14 -3.47 10.42
N SER A 155 -1.07 -3.48 9.84
CA SER A 155 -2.05 -2.41 10.02
C SER A 155 -2.97 -2.61 11.25
N GLY A 156 -3.05 -3.83 11.75
CA GLY A 156 -3.95 -4.26 12.81
C GLY A 156 -5.36 -4.53 12.31
N VAL A 157 -6.10 -5.35 13.05
CA VAL A 157 -7.48 -5.72 12.70
C VAL A 157 -8.45 -4.54 12.89
N ASP A 158 -9.33 -4.31 11.91
CA ASP A 158 -10.49 -3.43 12.07
C ASP A 158 -11.67 -4.23 12.64
N PHE A 159 -11.72 -4.33 13.96
CA PHE A 159 -12.78 -5.03 14.68
C PHE A 159 -14.19 -4.48 14.42
N ALA A 160 -14.33 -3.20 14.02
CA ALA A 160 -15.64 -2.62 13.73
C ALA A 160 -16.20 -3.11 12.38
N SER A 161 -15.32 -3.54 11.47
CA SER A 161 -15.69 -4.09 10.16
C SER A 161 -16.09 -5.56 10.20
N ILE A 162 -15.91 -6.27 11.33
CA ILE A 162 -16.15 -7.72 11.40
C ILE A 162 -17.65 -8.01 11.31
N TYR A 163 -18.02 -8.91 10.41
CA TYR A 163 -19.39 -9.40 10.26
C TYR A 163 -19.42 -10.87 9.85
N GLY A 164 -20.57 -11.50 10.02
CA GLY A 164 -20.81 -12.89 9.63
C GLY A 164 -22.03 -13.02 8.76
N ILE A 165 -22.05 -14.01 7.89
CA ILE A 165 -23.20 -14.40 7.09
C ILE A 165 -23.61 -15.81 7.53
N ASP A 166 -24.83 -15.95 8.02
CA ASP A 166 -25.38 -17.26 8.38
C ASP A 166 -25.80 -18.07 7.13
N LYS A 167 -26.22 -19.32 7.34
CA LYS A 167 -26.71 -20.20 6.26
C LYS A 167 -27.86 -19.59 5.45
N ASP A 168 -28.68 -18.74 6.07
CA ASP A 168 -29.86 -18.12 5.46
C ASP A 168 -29.49 -16.81 4.73
N GLY A 169 -28.23 -16.39 4.79
CA GLY A 169 -27.72 -15.17 4.15
C GLY A 169 -27.91 -13.91 4.98
N ASN A 170 -28.30 -14.02 6.26
CA ASN A 170 -28.46 -12.86 7.13
C ASN A 170 -27.09 -12.35 7.58
N ASN A 171 -26.94 -11.03 7.57
CA ASN A 171 -25.77 -10.37 8.12
C ASN A 171 -25.86 -10.30 9.65
N LEU A 172 -24.89 -10.90 10.32
CA LEU A 172 -24.75 -10.97 11.76
C LEU A 172 -23.57 -10.12 12.21
N LYS A 173 -23.70 -9.52 13.41
CA LYS A 173 -22.59 -8.86 14.10
C LYS A 173 -22.04 -9.78 15.19
N PRO A 174 -20.76 -9.61 15.58
CA PRO A 174 -20.22 -10.26 16.76
C PRO A 174 -21.08 -9.95 18.00
N LYS A 175 -21.28 -10.96 18.85
CA LYS A 175 -21.91 -10.81 20.16
C LYS A 175 -20.95 -10.15 21.14
N GLU A 176 -19.68 -10.55 21.07
CA GLU A 176 -18.60 -10.01 21.91
C GLU A 176 -17.30 -9.93 21.12
N ILE A 177 -16.49 -8.91 21.43
CA ILE A 177 -15.17 -8.70 20.84
C ILE A 177 -14.21 -8.30 21.96
N ASN A 178 -13.18 -9.11 22.17
CA ASN A 178 -12.04 -8.74 23.00
C ASN A 178 -10.89 -8.25 22.11
N LYS A 179 -10.67 -6.93 22.10
CA LYS A 179 -9.64 -6.30 21.27
C LYS A 179 -8.21 -6.54 21.77
N GLU A 180 -8.04 -6.89 23.04
CA GLU A 180 -6.71 -7.14 23.63
C GLU A 180 -6.20 -8.52 23.23
N THR A 181 -7.07 -9.53 23.24
CA THR A 181 -6.73 -10.90 22.83
C THR A 181 -6.98 -11.18 21.36
N GLY A 182 -7.79 -10.36 20.68
CA GLY A 182 -8.24 -10.60 19.32
C GLY A 182 -9.37 -11.62 19.21
N THR A 183 -10.01 -11.98 20.33
CA THR A 183 -11.07 -12.99 20.36
C THR A 183 -12.41 -12.39 19.94
N VAL A 184 -13.13 -13.10 19.08
CA VAL A 184 -14.42 -12.69 18.52
C VAL A 184 -15.43 -13.81 18.71
N LEU A 185 -16.57 -13.49 19.31
CA LEU A 185 -17.66 -14.43 19.55
C LEU A 185 -18.87 -14.08 18.68
N PHE A 186 -19.37 -15.06 17.92
CA PHE A 186 -20.59 -14.97 17.15
C PHE A 186 -21.66 -15.93 17.68
N SER A 187 -22.93 -15.53 17.54
CA SER A 187 -24.06 -16.46 17.64
C SER A 187 -24.37 -17.05 16.25
N MET A 188 -24.66 -18.35 16.20
CA MET A 188 -24.82 -19.14 14.98
C MET A 188 -26.08 -20.01 15.11
N LYS A 189 -27.15 -19.66 14.39
CA LYS A 189 -28.45 -20.36 14.50
C LYS A 189 -28.54 -21.70 13.77
N ALA A 190 -27.79 -21.86 12.68
CA ALA A 190 -27.94 -22.98 11.75
C ALA A 190 -26.69 -23.86 11.66
N ASN A 191 -25.88 -23.90 12.72
CA ASN A 191 -24.63 -24.66 12.78
C ASN A 191 -23.62 -24.35 11.64
N ALA A 192 -23.83 -23.26 10.88
CA ALA A 192 -22.89 -22.76 9.89
C ALA A 192 -22.90 -21.24 9.83
N ILE A 193 -21.71 -20.64 9.74
CA ILE A 193 -21.49 -19.20 9.58
C ILE A 193 -20.22 -18.96 8.77
N THR A 194 -20.25 -17.97 7.88
CA THR A 194 -19.04 -17.45 7.22
C THR A 194 -18.75 -16.06 7.76
N VAL A 195 -17.60 -15.90 8.41
CA VAL A 195 -17.17 -14.63 8.96
C VAL A 195 -16.25 -13.92 7.99
N TYR A 196 -16.30 -12.59 8.02
CA TYR A 196 -15.47 -11.69 7.23
C TYR A 196 -14.78 -10.72 8.19
N VAL A 197 -13.47 -10.62 8.06
CA VAL A 197 -12.62 -9.81 8.94
C VAL A 197 -11.74 -8.95 8.05
N SER A 198 -11.76 -7.64 8.27
CA SER A 198 -10.90 -6.70 7.55
C SER A 198 -9.87 -6.10 8.50
N ASP A 199 -8.71 -5.73 7.96
CA ASP A 199 -7.72 -4.92 8.66
C ASP A 199 -8.01 -3.41 8.48
N LYS A 200 -7.16 -2.56 9.04
CA LYS A 200 -7.28 -1.10 8.88
C LYS A 200 -6.79 -0.59 7.53
N ALA A 201 -6.09 -1.40 6.75
CA ALA A 201 -5.67 -1.08 5.39
C ALA A 201 -6.75 -1.42 4.34
N GLY A 202 -7.81 -2.12 4.76
CA GLY A 202 -8.92 -2.54 3.90
C GLY A 202 -8.76 -3.93 3.28
N ASN A 203 -7.71 -4.69 3.64
CA ASN A 203 -7.56 -6.08 3.22
C ASN A 203 -8.53 -6.97 4.02
N GLN A 204 -9.10 -7.98 3.39
CA GLN A 204 -10.14 -8.82 4.00
C GLN A 204 -9.83 -10.31 3.85
N VAL A 205 -10.15 -11.07 4.90
CA VAL A 205 -10.18 -12.53 4.92
C VAL A 205 -11.58 -13.03 5.28
N SER A 206 -11.91 -14.24 4.85
CA SER A 206 -13.14 -14.92 5.25
C SER A 206 -12.85 -16.32 5.80
N GLY A 207 -13.58 -16.73 6.84
CA GLY A 207 -13.53 -18.08 7.40
C GLY A 207 -14.92 -18.69 7.50
N THR A 208 -15.09 -19.95 7.11
CA THR A 208 -16.37 -20.66 7.23
C THR A 208 -16.29 -21.71 8.33
N PHE A 209 -17.16 -21.58 9.32
CA PHE A 209 -17.30 -22.51 10.43
C PHE A 209 -18.57 -23.32 10.25
N THR A 210 -18.49 -24.63 10.44
CA THR A 210 -19.66 -25.51 10.35
C THR A 210 -19.54 -26.64 11.37
N ILE A 211 -20.55 -26.76 12.23
CA ILE A 211 -20.73 -27.91 13.11
C ILE A 211 -21.41 -29.00 12.29
N LYS A 212 -20.71 -30.13 12.11
CA LYS A 212 -21.31 -31.30 11.50
C LYS A 212 -22.28 -31.89 12.52
N ASP A 213 -23.55 -32.04 12.13
CA ASP A 213 -24.51 -32.79 12.93
C ASP A 213 -23.98 -34.22 13.13
N SER A 214 -24.16 -34.76 14.34
CA SER A 214 -23.79 -36.13 14.66
C SER A 214 -24.41 -37.10 13.64
N PRO A 215 -23.65 -38.06 13.09
CA PRO A 215 -24.20 -39.04 12.15
C PRO A 215 -25.19 -40.00 12.81
N TYR A 216 -25.34 -39.93 14.14
CA TYR A 216 -26.32 -40.67 14.90
C TYR A 216 -27.60 -39.85 15.07
N PRO A 217 -28.80 -40.46 14.88
CA PRO A 217 -30.06 -39.75 15.04
C PRO A 217 -30.16 -39.14 16.44
N LYS A 218 -30.50 -37.84 16.50
CA LYS A 218 -30.78 -37.13 17.76
C LYS A 218 -31.73 -37.96 18.62
N THR A 219 -31.33 -38.20 19.86
CA THR A 219 -32.12 -38.93 20.84
C THR A 219 -33.30 -38.07 21.32
N LYS A 220 -34.26 -38.66 22.06
CA LYS A 220 -35.41 -37.88 22.57
C LYS A 220 -34.98 -36.77 23.52
N ALA A 221 -33.90 -36.97 24.28
CA ALA A 221 -33.33 -35.95 25.16
C ALA A 221 -32.79 -34.74 24.37
N ASP A 222 -32.12 -34.99 23.24
CA ASP A 222 -31.58 -33.92 22.37
C ASP A 222 -32.66 -33.05 21.71
N LYS A 223 -33.91 -33.51 21.70
CA LYS A 223 -35.07 -32.75 21.18
C LYS A 223 -35.75 -31.92 22.26
N GLU A 224 -35.71 -32.39 23.51
CA GLU A 224 -36.30 -31.68 24.64
C GLU A 224 -35.48 -30.41 25.00
N GLU A 225 -34.16 -30.39 24.76
CA GLU A 225 -33.33 -29.19 24.94
C GLU A 225 -33.56 -28.07 23.90
N GLU A 226 -34.10 -28.40 22.71
CA GLU A 226 -34.43 -27.40 21.67
C GLU A 226 -35.81 -26.76 21.89
N ASP A 227 -36.69 -27.41 22.67
CA ASP A 227 -38.08 -27.00 22.89
C ASP A 227 -38.28 -26.16 24.18
N GLU A 228 -37.28 -26.05 25.07
CA GLU A 228 -37.41 -25.34 26.37
C GLU A 228 -37.39 -23.79 26.28
N ASP A 229 -37.18 -23.17 25.10
CA ASP A 229 -37.23 -21.70 24.95
C ASP A 229 -38.60 -21.17 24.46
N SER A 230 -39.67 -21.95 24.63
CA SER A 230 -41.03 -21.44 24.41
C SER A 230 -42.04 -22.03 25.40
N SER A 231 -42.22 -21.34 26.55
CA SER A 231 -43.47 -21.48 27.29
C SER A 231 -43.96 -20.13 27.83
N GLY A 232 -45.10 -19.71 27.29
CA GLY A 232 -45.83 -18.49 27.62
C GLY A 232 -47.33 -18.67 27.30
N ASP A 233 -47.97 -19.47 28.15
CA ASP A 233 -49.36 -19.39 28.64
C ASP A 233 -50.60 -19.64 27.74
N ALA A 234 -51.51 -20.41 28.36
CA ALA A 234 -52.98 -20.41 28.34
C ALA A 234 -53.81 -20.96 27.14
N ASN A 235 -54.25 -22.21 27.37
CA ASN A 235 -55.65 -22.64 27.57
C ASN A 235 -56.59 -23.08 26.41
N GLU A 236 -57.05 -24.33 26.60
CA GLU A 236 -58.45 -24.82 26.62
C GLU A 236 -58.85 -25.90 25.57
N GLU A 237 -59.20 -27.05 26.13
CA GLU A 237 -60.01 -28.20 25.64
C GLU A 237 -61.16 -27.81 24.69
N THR A 238 -61.69 -28.63 23.77
CA THR A 238 -62.05 -30.05 23.85
C THR A 238 -62.47 -30.59 22.46
N VAL A 239 -62.07 -31.83 22.17
CA VAL A 239 -62.77 -32.97 21.52
C VAL A 239 -63.89 -32.70 20.49
N ARG A 240 -63.73 -33.24 19.27
CA ARG A 240 -64.57 -34.32 18.67
C ARG A 240 -64.07 -34.77 17.30
N GLU A 241 -64.10 -36.09 17.12
CA GLU A 241 -63.82 -36.86 15.91
C GLU A 241 -64.87 -36.61 14.82
N GLU A 242 -64.46 -36.63 13.54
CA GLU A 242 -65.16 -37.41 12.51
C GLU A 242 -64.29 -37.57 11.25
N GLU A 243 -64.29 -38.79 10.73
CA GLU A 243 -63.66 -39.24 9.48
C GLU A 243 -64.36 -38.62 8.26
N THR A 244 -63.63 -38.39 7.16
CA THR A 244 -64.04 -38.85 5.80
C THR A 244 -62.99 -38.53 4.72
N ASN A 245 -62.53 -39.59 4.09
CA ASN A 245 -62.39 -39.82 2.64
C ASN A 245 -61.89 -38.71 1.70
N ASP A 246 -60.70 -39.01 1.18
CA ASP A 246 -60.42 -39.27 -0.24
C ASP A 246 -60.32 -38.11 -1.24
N SER A 247 -59.30 -38.31 -2.07
CA SER A 247 -59.21 -37.96 -3.48
C SER A 247 -58.47 -36.69 -3.93
N THR A 248 -57.23 -36.96 -4.37
CA THR A 248 -56.90 -36.93 -5.81
C THR A 248 -56.58 -35.56 -6.44
N ASN A 249 -55.26 -35.32 -6.46
CA ASN A 249 -54.44 -35.06 -7.65
C ASN A 249 -54.36 -33.67 -8.30
N LYS A 250 -53.19 -33.53 -8.95
CA LYS A 250 -52.86 -32.74 -10.15
C LYS A 250 -52.56 -31.25 -9.93
N THR A 251 -51.44 -30.69 -10.43
CA THR A 251 -50.29 -31.23 -11.17
C THR A 251 -49.25 -30.10 -11.29
N LYS A 252 -47.99 -30.50 -11.56
CA LYS A 252 -47.02 -29.83 -12.48
C LYS A 252 -46.44 -28.49 -11.97
N LYS A 253 -45.16 -28.14 -12.16
CA LYS A 253 -44.03 -28.67 -12.96
C LYS A 253 -42.96 -27.58 -12.91
N LYS A 254 -41.73 -27.83 -12.43
CA LYS A 254 -40.41 -27.86 -13.14
C LYS A 254 -39.45 -27.23 -12.11
N THR A 255 -38.40 -27.83 -11.56
CA THR A 255 -37.26 -28.57 -12.13
C THR A 255 -36.53 -27.80 -13.23
N ALA A 256 -35.43 -27.16 -12.83
CA ALA A 256 -34.16 -27.17 -13.57
C ALA A 256 -33.03 -26.84 -12.56
N SER A 257 -32.41 -27.90 -12.05
CA SER A 257 -31.06 -27.91 -11.50
C SER A 257 -30.19 -28.46 -12.62
N GLU A 258 -29.08 -27.79 -12.95
CA GLU A 258 -27.92 -28.44 -13.53
C GLU A 258 -26.67 -27.85 -12.87
N THR A 259 -26.06 -28.72 -12.08
CA THR A 259 -24.69 -28.65 -11.57
C THR A 259 -23.76 -29.31 -12.59
N GLU A 260 -22.46 -29.04 -12.45
CA GLU A 260 -21.32 -29.91 -12.76
C GLU A 260 -20.50 -29.68 -14.05
N SER A 261 -19.33 -29.06 -13.80
CA SER A 261 -18.00 -29.69 -13.90
C SER A 261 -17.33 -29.86 -15.27
N GLY A 262 -16.02 -29.53 -15.31
CA GLY A 262 -15.03 -30.41 -15.92
C GLY A 262 -14.16 -29.89 -17.08
N SER A 263 -12.90 -29.58 -16.75
CA SER A 263 -11.69 -30.19 -17.36
C SER A 263 -10.97 -29.57 -18.59
N TYR A 264 -9.74 -29.08 -18.32
CA TYR A 264 -8.43 -29.29 -19.01
C TYR A 264 -8.21 -29.00 -20.52
N SER A 265 -7.25 -28.11 -20.85
CA SER A 265 -5.87 -28.45 -21.32
C SER A 265 -5.20 -27.51 -22.37
N ASN A 266 -4.00 -27.02 -21.99
CA ASN A 266 -2.68 -26.97 -22.69
C ASN A 266 -2.34 -26.20 -24.01
N LYS A 267 -1.21 -25.44 -23.91
CA LYS A 267 -0.05 -25.24 -24.86
C LYS A 267 -0.34 -24.55 -26.22
N LYS A 268 0.51 -23.67 -26.81
CA LYS A 268 1.99 -23.59 -26.91
C LYS A 268 2.42 -22.29 -27.67
N LYS A 269 3.61 -21.70 -27.37
CA LYS A 269 4.71 -21.22 -28.30
C LYS A 269 4.39 -20.21 -29.46
N THR A 270 5.19 -19.23 -29.92
CA THR A 270 6.64 -18.89 -29.87
C THR A 270 6.90 -17.47 -30.47
N SER A 271 7.99 -16.80 -30.03
CA SER A 271 9.05 -16.05 -30.79
C SER A 271 8.81 -14.84 -31.75
N ASN A 272 9.61 -13.79 -31.48
CA ASN A 272 10.62 -13.12 -32.35
C ASN A 272 10.33 -11.84 -33.18
N THR A 273 11.24 -10.87 -32.98
CA THR A 273 11.96 -10.00 -33.95
C THR A 273 11.36 -8.66 -34.42
N THR A 274 12.03 -7.59 -33.97
CA THR A 274 12.60 -6.44 -34.69
C THR A 274 12.03 -6.03 -36.06
N HIS A 275 11.64 -4.76 -36.21
CA HIS A 275 11.83 -4.01 -37.45
C HIS A 275 12.05 -2.50 -37.21
N THR A 276 13.26 -2.06 -37.55
CA THR A 276 13.61 -0.70 -37.95
C THR A 276 13.22 -0.49 -39.41
N THR A 277 12.60 0.64 -39.76
CA THR A 277 12.77 1.31 -41.07
C THR A 277 12.46 2.81 -40.98
N LYS A 278 13.44 3.61 -41.40
CA LYS A 278 13.32 4.98 -41.92
C LYS A 278 12.36 5.02 -43.12
N SER A 279 11.61 6.13 -43.30
CA SER A 279 11.69 7.03 -44.48
C SER A 279 10.43 7.90 -44.68
N LYS A 280 10.65 9.22 -44.84
CA LYS A 280 9.88 10.26 -45.59
C LYS A 280 8.39 10.42 -45.24
N ASN A 281 7.90 11.60 -44.88
CA ASN A 281 8.05 12.93 -45.49
C ASN A 281 8.04 14.03 -44.43
#